data_AF-A0A2T4VD38-F1
#
_entry.id   AF-A0A2T4VD38-F1
#
_cell.length_a   1.000
_cell.length_b   1.000
_cell.length_c   1.000
_cell.angle_alpha   90.00
_cell.angle_beta   90.00
_cell.angle_gamma   90.00
#
_symmetry.space_group_name_H-M   'P 1'
#
loop_
_entity.id
_entity.type
_entity.pdbx_description
1 polymer ?
#
loop_
_entity_poly.entity_id
_entity_poly.type
_entity_poly.pdbx_seq_one_letter_code
_entity_poly.pdbx_strand_id
1 'polypeptide(L)'
;MPLFLRVLCRSREPVTLGELTTFIRNGWFFDEPVRFESALDEARRTDLDWRSVEIHYQQGRRPVLVEHLFEEARVAEEVAEALEALQRAGLASSHAALVQRIQESRQLFLFEVDPVGAPEECWMMLDATEAFLARTRDGVVFVDEEGFYDAALQPICKLGDR
;
A
#
# COMPACT_ATOMS: atom_id res chain seq x y z
N MET A 1 16.63 -6.46 -4.13
CA MET A 1 15.39 -6.37 -4.93
C MET A 1 14.38 -5.67 -4.03
N PRO A 2 13.68 -4.63 -4.52
CA PRO A 2 12.65 -3.99 -3.71
C PRO A 2 11.51 -4.97 -3.41
N LEU A 3 10.87 -4.80 -2.25
CA LEU A 3 9.62 -5.43 -1.91
C LEU A 3 8.47 -4.48 -2.25
N PHE A 4 7.40 -5.02 -2.82
CA PHE A 4 6.21 -4.28 -3.20
C PHE A 4 5.02 -4.72 -2.35
N LEU A 5 4.48 -3.79 -1.57
CA LEU A 5 3.27 -3.99 -0.78
C LEU A 5 2.12 -3.22 -1.43
N ARG A 6 0.92 -3.81 -1.45
CA ARG A 6 -0.24 -3.23 -2.13
C ARG A 6 -1.42 -3.14 -1.19
N VAL A 7 -2.13 -2.02 -1.20
CA VAL A 7 -3.42 -1.88 -0.53
C VAL A 7 -4.51 -1.66 -1.57
N LEU A 8 -5.28 -2.70 -1.87
CA LEU A 8 -6.36 -2.67 -2.86
C LEU A 8 -7.66 -2.17 -2.21
N CYS A 9 -8.16 -1.01 -2.62
CA CYS A 9 -9.26 -0.31 -1.94
C CYS A 9 -10.53 -0.24 -2.80
N ARG A 10 -11.69 -0.55 -2.22
CA ARG A 10 -12.99 -0.45 -2.90
C ARG A 10 -13.59 0.95 -2.89
N SER A 11 -13.28 1.75 -1.87
CA SER A 11 -13.77 3.13 -1.79
C SER A 11 -13.25 3.96 -2.96
N ARG A 12 -14.09 4.85 -3.48
CA ARG A 12 -13.68 5.89 -4.46
C ARG A 12 -13.29 7.20 -3.78
N GLU A 13 -13.46 7.29 -2.47
CA GLU A 13 -13.08 8.48 -1.72
C GLU A 13 -11.54 8.61 -1.77
N PRO A 14 -11.00 9.68 -2.36
CA PRO A 14 -9.56 9.84 -2.52
C PRO A 14 -8.90 10.02 -1.14
N VAL A 15 -7.71 9.43 -0.98
CA VAL A 15 -6.83 9.75 0.15
C VAL A 15 -6.01 10.97 -0.24
N THR A 16 -6.05 12.02 0.56
CA THR A 16 -5.20 13.18 0.28
C THR A 16 -3.77 12.95 0.74
N LEU A 17 -2.82 13.66 0.13
CA LEU A 17 -1.43 13.59 0.56
C LEU A 17 -1.31 14.11 2.01
N GLY A 18 -2.05 15.15 2.35
CA GLY A 18 -2.18 15.67 3.71
C GLY A 18 -2.65 14.63 4.71
N GLU A 19 -3.69 13.85 4.38
CA GLU A 19 -4.21 12.77 5.22
C GLU A 19 -3.12 11.72 5.50
N LEU A 20 -2.48 11.21 4.45
CA LEU A 20 -1.42 10.20 4.55
C LEU A 20 -0.21 10.70 5.36
N THR A 21 0.32 11.86 4.98
CA THR A 21 1.51 12.42 5.64
C THR A 21 1.25 12.82 7.10
N THR A 22 0.05 13.30 7.41
CA THR A 22 -0.35 13.61 8.79
C THR A 22 -0.43 12.34 9.63
N PHE A 23 -1.02 11.27 9.10
CA PHE A 23 -1.06 9.98 9.79
C PHE A 23 0.36 9.49 10.13
N ILE A 24 1.27 9.49 9.16
CA ILE A 24 2.65 9.01 9.33
C ILE A 24 3.40 9.86 10.37
N ARG A 25 3.32 11.20 10.28
CA ARG A 25 3.98 12.10 11.26
C ARG A 25 3.46 11.91 12.68
N ASN A 26 2.17 11.65 12.83
CA ASN A 26 1.52 11.49 14.13
C ASN A 26 1.69 10.09 14.74
N GLY A 27 2.14 9.10 13.96
CA GLY A 27 2.34 7.74 14.44
C GLY A 27 3.59 7.52 15.30
N TRP A 28 4.48 8.52 15.43
CA TRP A 28 5.67 8.48 16.29
C TRP A 28 6.54 7.22 16.07
N PHE A 29 6.79 6.89 14.81
CA PHE A 29 7.58 5.70 14.45
C PHE A 29 9.08 5.91 14.57
N PHE A 30 9.56 7.15 14.36
CA PHE A 30 10.98 7.46 14.22
C PHE A 30 11.42 8.50 15.22
N ASP A 31 12.69 8.42 15.64
CA ASP A 31 13.33 9.42 16.50
C ASP A 31 13.57 10.75 15.77
N GLU A 32 13.76 10.69 14.44
CA GLU A 32 13.95 11.86 13.58
C GLU A 32 12.65 12.27 12.87
N PRO A 33 12.44 13.57 12.60
CA PRO A 33 11.30 14.02 11.82
C PRO A 33 11.31 13.46 10.39
N VAL A 34 10.23 12.76 10.03
CA VAL A 34 10.02 12.25 8.67
C VAL A 34 9.86 13.40 7.68
N ARG A 35 10.60 13.34 6.56
CA ARG A 35 10.43 14.28 5.44
C ARG A 35 9.70 13.60 4.29
N PHE A 36 8.97 14.39 3.52
CA PHE A 36 8.17 13.92 2.39
C PHE A 36 8.57 14.69 1.15
N GLU A 37 8.91 13.98 0.07
CA GLU A 37 9.25 14.57 -1.22
C GLU A 37 8.31 14.00 -2.28
N SER A 38 7.64 14.85 -3.06
CA SER A 38 6.73 14.43 -4.13
C SER A 38 7.31 14.80 -5.48
N ALA A 39 7.26 13.90 -6.46
CA ALA A 39 7.87 14.10 -7.78
C ALA A 39 7.17 15.14 -8.69
N LEU A 40 6.10 15.81 -8.24
CA LEU A 40 5.31 16.74 -9.05
C LEU A 40 5.61 18.23 -8.80
N ASP A 41 5.67 18.98 -9.91
CA ASP A 41 5.77 20.44 -9.99
C ASP A 41 4.80 21.15 -9.03
N GLU A 42 5.33 22.07 -8.21
CA GLU A 42 4.59 22.88 -7.24
C GLU A 42 3.36 23.62 -7.81
N ALA A 43 3.33 23.84 -9.13
CA ALA A 43 2.34 24.68 -9.80
C ALA A 43 0.95 24.05 -10.04
N ARG A 44 0.76 22.75 -9.79
CA ARG A 44 -0.52 22.04 -10.10
C ARG A 44 -1.11 21.22 -8.94
N ARG A 45 -0.59 21.36 -7.72
CA ARG A 45 -1.07 20.59 -6.58
C ARG A 45 -2.50 20.97 -6.21
N THR A 46 -3.43 20.04 -6.41
CA THR A 46 -4.48 19.83 -5.42
C THR A 46 -4.02 18.69 -4.51
N ASP A 47 -4.38 18.73 -3.22
CA ASP A 47 -4.05 17.68 -2.24
C ASP A 47 -4.63 16.30 -2.62
N LEU A 48 -5.53 16.27 -3.62
CA LEU A 48 -6.26 15.11 -4.12
C LEU A 48 -5.60 14.44 -5.33
N ASP A 49 -4.71 15.14 -6.05
CA ASP A 49 -4.14 14.67 -7.33
C ASP A 49 -2.68 14.17 -7.22
N TRP A 50 -2.23 13.85 -6.00
CA TRP A 50 -0.88 13.32 -5.81
C TRP A 50 -0.79 11.91 -6.38
N ARG A 51 0.35 11.60 -7.02
CA ARG A 51 0.60 10.29 -7.65
C ARG A 51 1.66 9.50 -6.94
N SER A 52 2.64 10.18 -6.37
CA SER A 52 3.70 9.55 -5.61
C SER A 52 4.26 10.48 -4.54
N VAL A 53 4.73 9.86 -3.46
CA VAL A 53 5.48 10.52 -2.40
C VAL A 53 6.59 9.59 -1.91
N GLU A 54 7.77 10.16 -1.73
CA GLU A 54 8.88 9.54 -1.04
C GLU A 54 8.83 9.89 0.44
N ILE A 55 8.93 8.87 1.29
CA ILE A 55 8.97 8.99 2.73
C ILE A 55 10.43 8.81 3.16
N HIS A 56 11.06 9.91 3.53
CA HIS A 56 12.44 9.97 4.01
C HIS A 56 12.42 9.89 5.54
N TYR A 57 12.64 8.69 6.07
CA TYR A 57 12.53 8.40 7.49
C TYR A 57 13.87 8.42 8.26
N GLN A 58 15.00 8.31 7.57
CA GLN A 58 16.33 8.43 8.17
C GLN A 58 17.37 8.87 7.11
N GLN A 59 18.33 9.71 7.51
CA GLN A 59 19.38 10.16 6.60
C GLN A 59 20.23 8.98 6.07
N GLY A 60 20.48 8.97 4.76
CA GLY A 60 21.34 7.97 4.10
C GLY A 60 20.68 6.61 3.85
N ARG A 61 19.43 6.42 4.26
CA ARG A 61 18.64 5.24 3.89
C ARG A 61 17.83 5.51 2.63
N ARG A 62 17.48 4.44 1.92
CA ARG A 62 16.58 4.52 0.77
C ARG A 62 15.17 4.86 1.27
N PRO A 63 14.50 5.89 0.72
CA PRO A 63 13.14 6.23 1.12
C PRO A 63 12.16 5.12 0.74
N VAL A 64 11.03 5.08 1.44
CA VAL A 64 9.86 4.33 0.98
C VAL A 64 9.18 5.16 -0.09
N LEU A 65 8.94 4.59 -1.27
CA LEU A 65 8.11 5.23 -2.30
C LEU A 65 6.69 4.72 -2.15
N VAL A 66 5.74 5.65 -2.08
CA VAL A 66 4.31 5.34 -2.12
C VAL A 66 3.73 5.90 -3.41
N GLU A 67 3.14 5.05 -4.23
CA GLU A 67 2.35 5.45 -5.39
C GLU A 67 0.86 5.31 -5.09
N HIS A 68 0.08 6.32 -5.49
CA HIS A 68 -1.37 6.29 -5.45
C HIS A 68 -1.91 6.07 -6.86
N LEU A 69 -2.55 4.91 -7.06
CA LEU A 69 -3.10 4.50 -8.34
C LEU A 69 -4.62 4.64 -8.30
N PHE A 70 -5.16 5.49 -9.15
CA PHE A 70 -6.61 5.68 -9.33
C PHE A 70 -7.03 5.69 -10.81
N GLU A 71 -6.06 5.57 -11.72
CA GLU A 71 -6.30 5.43 -13.15
C GLU A 71 -6.80 4.01 -13.46
N GLU A 72 -7.98 3.88 -14.09
CA GLU A 72 -8.67 2.59 -14.25
C GLU A 72 -7.81 1.50 -14.90
N ALA A 73 -7.01 1.84 -15.91
CA ALA A 73 -6.11 0.88 -16.57
C ALA A 73 -5.02 0.36 -15.62
N ARG A 74 -4.38 1.25 -14.86
CA ARG A 74 -3.34 0.90 -13.87
C ARG A 74 -3.93 0.08 -12.72
N VAL A 75 -5.11 0.46 -12.23
CA VAL A 75 -5.80 -0.32 -11.19
C VAL A 75 -6.16 -1.71 -11.70
N ALA A 76 -6.62 -1.83 -12.96
CA ALA A 76 -6.96 -3.12 -13.55
C ALA A 76 -5.74 -4.04 -13.71
N GLU A 77 -4.56 -3.50 -14.04
CA GLU A 77 -3.31 -4.25 -14.08
C GLU A 77 -2.98 -4.89 -12.71
N GLU A 78 -2.97 -4.08 -11.65
CA GLU A 78 -2.64 -4.57 -10.29
C GLU A 78 -3.72 -5.54 -9.74
N VAL A 79 -4.99 -5.30 -10.06
CA VAL A 79 -6.09 -6.22 -9.73
C VAL A 79 -5.90 -7.56 -10.45
N ALA A 80 -5.49 -7.55 -11.72
CA ALA A 80 -5.22 -8.78 -12.46
C ALA A 80 -4.06 -9.56 -11.86
N GLU A 81 -2.97 -8.90 -11.48
CA GLU A 81 -1.83 -9.54 -10.80
C GLU A 81 -2.24 -10.22 -9.49
N ALA A 82 -2.99 -9.53 -8.64
CA ALA A 82 -3.49 -10.07 -7.37
C ALA A 82 -4.41 -11.29 -7.58
N LEU A 83 -5.30 -11.24 -8.58
CA LEU A 83 -6.17 -12.36 -8.91
C LEU A 83 -5.40 -13.54 -9.50
N GLU A 84 -4.39 -13.28 -10.31
CA GLU A 84 -3.50 -14.32 -10.86
C GLU A 84 -2.75 -15.03 -9.74
N ALA A 85 -2.26 -14.29 -8.74
CA ALA A 85 -1.60 -14.88 -7.57
C ALA A 85 -2.52 -15.86 -6.82
N LEU A 86 -3.79 -15.47 -6.56
CA LEU A 86 -4.78 -16.37 -5.96
C LEU A 86 -5.09 -17.60 -6.82
N GLN A 87 -5.17 -17.40 -8.14
CA GLN A 87 -5.43 -18.48 -9.07
C GLN A 87 -4.27 -19.48 -9.11
N ARG A 88 -3.03 -18.98 -9.16
CA ARG A 88 -1.80 -19.77 -9.17
C ARG A 88 -1.64 -20.60 -7.89
N ALA A 89 -2.04 -20.04 -6.75
CA ALA A 89 -2.07 -20.75 -5.47
C ALA A 89 -3.23 -21.75 -5.35
N GLY A 90 -4.16 -21.80 -6.31
CA GLY A 90 -5.35 -22.66 -6.25
C GLY A 90 -6.39 -22.22 -5.21
N LEU A 91 -6.35 -20.95 -4.77
CA LEU A 91 -7.16 -20.42 -3.67
C LEU A 91 -8.38 -19.60 -4.15
N ALA A 92 -8.43 -19.24 -5.43
CA ALA A 92 -9.49 -18.40 -5.98
C ALA A 92 -10.91 -18.95 -5.71
N SER A 93 -11.11 -20.27 -5.87
CA SER A 93 -12.42 -20.91 -5.66
C SER A 93 -12.84 -20.99 -4.19
N SER A 94 -11.89 -21.14 -3.27
CA SER A 94 -12.16 -21.20 -1.82
C SER A 94 -12.29 -19.82 -1.18
N HIS A 95 -11.91 -18.76 -1.89
CA HIS A 95 -11.91 -17.37 -1.41
C HIS A 95 -12.73 -16.44 -2.31
N ALA A 96 -13.93 -16.87 -2.72
CA ALA A 96 -14.79 -16.09 -3.62
C ALA A 96 -15.09 -14.66 -3.12
N ALA A 97 -15.26 -14.47 -1.80
CA ALA A 97 -15.49 -13.15 -1.22
C ALA A 97 -14.26 -12.22 -1.35
N LEU A 98 -13.05 -12.77 -1.22
CA LEU A 98 -11.81 -12.02 -1.44
C LEU A 98 -11.62 -11.68 -2.92
N VAL A 99 -11.87 -12.64 -3.82
CA VAL A 99 -11.84 -12.41 -5.28
C VAL A 99 -12.77 -11.26 -5.65
N GLN A 100 -14.02 -11.29 -5.17
CA GLN A 100 -14.97 -10.21 -5.41
C GLN A 100 -14.46 -8.87 -4.86
N ARG A 101 -13.92 -8.86 -3.62
CA ARG A 101 -13.37 -7.64 -3.00
C ARG A 101 -12.23 -7.05 -3.82
N ILE A 102 -11.32 -7.88 -4.35
CA ILE A 102 -10.22 -7.46 -5.22
C ILE A 102 -10.75 -6.88 -6.54
N GLN A 103 -11.72 -7.55 -7.19
CA GLN A 103 -12.35 -7.09 -8.43
C GLN A 103 -13.07 -5.75 -8.29
N GLU A 104 -13.61 -5.46 -7.10
CA GLU A 104 -14.31 -4.22 -6.80
C GLU A 104 -13.37 -3.03 -6.51
N SER A 105 -12.05 -3.24 -6.51
CA SER A 105 -11.06 -2.20 -6.21
C SER A 105 -11.12 -1.05 -7.20
N ARG A 106 -11.04 0.17 -6.67
CA ARG A 106 -11.15 1.44 -7.42
C ARG A 106 -9.92 2.33 -7.30
N GLN A 107 -9.11 2.08 -6.28
CA GLN A 107 -7.82 2.73 -6.09
C GLN A 107 -6.87 1.78 -5.37
N LEU A 108 -5.57 1.98 -5.54
CA LEU A 108 -4.51 1.23 -4.88
C LEU A 108 -3.45 2.16 -4.32
N PHE A 109 -2.76 1.66 -3.30
CA PHE A 109 -1.49 2.21 -2.82
C PHE A 109 -0.41 1.15 -3.01
N LEU A 110 0.66 1.50 -3.72
CA LEU A 110 1.82 0.65 -3.92
C LEU A 110 2.98 1.22 -3.09
N PHE A 111 3.50 0.41 -2.17
CA PHE A 111 4.67 0.73 -1.38
C PHE A 111 5.87 -0.01 -1.95
N GLU A 112 6.89 0.73 -2.35
CA GLU A 112 8.20 0.18 -2.68
C GLU A 112 9.15 0.42 -1.51
N VAL A 113 9.69 -0.65 -0.95
CA VAL A 113 10.67 -0.62 0.15
C VAL A 113 11.89 -1.47 -0.19
N ASP A 114 13.07 -1.07 0.30
CA ASP A 114 14.25 -1.93 0.29
C ASP A 114 14.29 -2.78 1.56
N PRO A 115 13.94 -4.08 1.47
CA PRO A 115 13.78 -4.91 2.66
C PRO A 115 15.11 -5.19 3.39
N VAL A 116 16.25 -5.08 2.71
CA VAL A 116 17.58 -5.32 3.31
C VAL A 116 18.01 -4.15 4.19
N GLY A 117 17.64 -2.93 3.79
CA GLY A 117 18.01 -1.70 4.46
C GLY A 117 16.94 -1.12 5.40
N ALA A 118 15.74 -1.69 5.44
CA ALA A 118 14.63 -1.18 6.25
C ALA A 118 14.79 -1.56 7.74
N PRO A 119 14.86 -0.57 8.66
CA PRO A 119 14.88 -0.84 10.10
C PRO A 119 13.46 -1.18 10.61
N GLU A 120 13.36 -1.65 11.86
CA GLU A 120 12.08 -2.08 12.47
C GLU A 120 11.03 -0.97 12.45
N GLU A 121 11.44 0.27 12.70
CA GLU A 121 10.58 1.45 12.69
C GLU A 121 9.96 1.71 11.30
N CYS A 122 10.69 1.37 10.23
CA CYS A 122 10.18 1.47 8.86
C CYS A 122 9.06 0.46 8.64
N TRP A 123 9.24 -0.78 9.11
CA TRP A 123 8.21 -1.81 9.04
C TRP A 123 6.99 -1.46 9.89
N MET A 124 7.19 -0.96 11.11
CA MET A 124 6.09 -0.49 11.96
C MET A 124 5.28 0.64 11.30
N MET A 125 5.95 1.58 10.63
CA MET A 125 5.30 2.63 9.86
C MET A 125 4.50 2.04 8.69
N LEU A 126 5.08 1.11 7.93
CA LEU A 126 4.41 0.45 6.79
C LEU A 126 3.15 -0.27 7.27
N ASP A 127 3.25 -1.15 8.25
CA ASP A 127 2.13 -1.90 8.83
C ASP A 127 1.01 -0.95 9.29
N ALA A 128 1.38 0.10 10.05
CA ALA A 128 0.41 1.07 10.54
C ALA A 128 -0.29 1.83 9.39
N THR A 129 0.45 2.16 8.34
CA THR A 129 -0.05 2.89 7.17
C THR A 129 -0.95 2.01 6.31
N GLU A 130 -0.57 0.76 6.07
CA GLU A 130 -1.38 -0.21 5.35
C GLU A 130 -2.70 -0.47 6.08
N ALA A 131 -2.63 -0.71 7.39
CA ALA A 131 -3.80 -0.92 8.22
C ALA A 131 -4.69 0.33 8.27
N PHE A 132 -4.11 1.53 8.30
CA PHE A 132 -4.85 2.79 8.19
C PHE A 132 -5.63 2.86 6.87
N LEU A 133 -4.95 2.71 5.73
CA LEU A 133 -5.56 2.78 4.40
C LEU A 133 -6.62 1.69 4.20
N ALA A 134 -6.33 0.45 4.61
CA ALA A 134 -7.26 -0.66 4.53
C ALA A 134 -8.53 -0.40 5.36
N ARG A 135 -8.40 0.22 6.55
CA ARG A 135 -9.55 0.56 7.40
C ARG A 135 -10.36 1.72 6.82
N THR A 136 -9.71 2.79 6.39
CA THR A 136 -10.41 4.02 5.94
C THR A 136 -10.98 3.91 4.53
N ARG A 137 -10.41 3.04 3.69
CA ARG A 137 -10.80 2.88 2.27
C ARG A 137 -11.37 1.51 1.91
N ASP A 138 -11.74 0.74 2.93
CA ASP A 138 -12.30 -0.61 2.79
C ASP A 138 -11.41 -1.47 1.88
N GLY A 139 -10.14 -1.51 2.25
CA GLY A 139 -9.08 -2.15 1.48
C GLY A 139 -8.71 -3.54 1.97
N VAL A 140 -7.90 -4.22 1.18
CA VAL A 140 -7.20 -5.46 1.51
C VAL A 140 -5.72 -5.27 1.21
N VAL A 141 -4.86 -5.74 2.10
CA VAL A 141 -3.41 -5.70 1.88
C VAL A 141 -3.02 -6.95 1.10
N PHE A 142 -2.21 -6.78 0.07
CA PHE A 142 -1.63 -7.84 -0.73
C PHE A 142 -0.11 -7.72 -0.71
N VAL A 143 0.53 -8.75 -0.20
CA VAL A 143 1.99 -8.90 -0.22
C VAL A 143 2.30 -10.04 -1.19
N ASP A 144 3.08 -9.73 -2.22
CA ASP A 144 3.41 -10.70 -3.26
C ASP A 144 4.13 -11.91 -2.66
N GLU A 145 3.83 -13.10 -3.20
CA GLU A 145 4.28 -14.42 -2.70
C GLU A 145 3.87 -14.79 -1.26
N GLU A 146 3.39 -13.84 -0.44
CA GLU A 146 3.08 -14.07 0.96
C GLU A 146 1.58 -14.30 1.19
N GLY A 147 0.72 -13.35 0.83
CA GLY A 147 -0.69 -13.46 1.17
C GLY A 147 -1.52 -12.19 1.06
N PHE A 148 -2.77 -12.34 1.49
CA PHE A 148 -3.75 -11.26 1.61
C PHE A 148 -4.13 -11.08 3.07
N TYR A 149 -4.22 -9.83 3.51
CA TYR A 149 -4.46 -9.46 4.91
C TYR A 149 -5.59 -8.46 5.03
N ASP A 150 -6.34 -8.56 6.12
CA ASP A 150 -7.41 -7.63 6.44
C ASP A 150 -6.88 -6.31 7.03
N ALA A 151 -7.80 -5.43 7.40
CA ALA A 151 -7.47 -4.12 7.93
C ALA A 151 -6.89 -4.14 9.37
N ALA A 152 -6.86 -5.31 10.01
CA ALA A 152 -6.14 -5.57 11.27
C ALA A 152 -4.84 -6.35 11.03
N LEU A 153 -4.40 -6.43 9.77
CA LEU A 153 -3.24 -7.20 9.29
C LEU A 153 -3.33 -8.69 9.68
N GLN A 154 -4.55 -9.21 9.83
CA GLN A 154 -4.75 -10.65 10.03
C GLN A 154 -4.83 -11.33 8.68
N PRO A 155 -4.19 -12.51 8.52
CA PRO A 155 -4.19 -13.22 7.25
C PRO A 155 -5.61 -13.64 6.86
N ILE A 156 -6.06 -13.22 5.69
CA ILE A 156 -7.26 -13.73 5.02
C ILE A 156 -6.90 -15.04 4.31
N CYS A 157 -5.78 -15.04 3.58
CA CYS A 157 -5.21 -16.25 2.99
C CYS A 157 -3.70 -16.10 2.75
N LYS A 158 -2.97 -17.21 2.76
CA LYS A 158 -1.53 -17.28 2.49
C LYS A 158 -1.28 -17.89 1.11
N LEU A 159 -0.41 -17.28 0.32
CA LEU A 159 -0.06 -17.72 -1.03
C LEU A 159 1.10 -18.72 -1.07
N GLY A 160 1.94 -18.72 -0.03
CA GLY A 160 3.05 -19.66 0.14
C GLY A 160 3.01 -20.38 1.48
N ASP A 161 3.38 -21.66 1.47
CA ASP A 161 3.78 -22.42 2.65
C ASP A 161 5.32 -22.49 2.68
N ARG A 162 5.93 -21.67 3.52
CA ARG A 162 7.24 -21.96 4.11
C ARG A 162 7.24 -21.56 5.58
#